data_AF-A0AAW0YTF9-F1
#
_entry.id   AF-A0AAW0YTF9-F1
#
_cell.length_a   1.000
_cell.length_b   1.000
_cell.length_c   1.000
_cell.angle_alpha   90.00
_cell.angle_beta   90.00
_cell.angle_gamma   90.00
#
_symmetry.space_group_name_H-M   'P 1'
#
loop_
_entity.id
_entity.type
_entity.pdbx_description
1 polymer ?
#
loop_
_entity_poly.entity_id
_entity_poly.type
_entity_poly.pdbx_seq_one_letter_code
_entity_poly.pdbx_strand_id
1 'polypeptide(L)'
;MNDRGEATQLTDGAKNDRGEATQLTDGAMNDRGEATQLTDGAKNDRGEATQLTDGAKNDRGEATQLTDGAMNDRGEATQLTDGAKNDRGEATQLTDGAKNDRREATQLTDGAKNDRGEATQLTDGAMNDRGEATQLTDGAKNDRGEATQLTDGAKNDRGEATQLTDGAMNDRGEATQLTDGAKNDRGEATQLTDGAKNDRGEATQLTDGAKNDRGEATQLTDGAKNDRGEATQLTDGAKNDRGEATQLTDGAKNDRGEATQLTDGAKNDRGEATQLTDGAKNDRGEATQSWRWMNHQELEEQYSPSRWSKRYSAQEIINVHVRVVKDLSQAARETVSHRIDVPYGPGPRAKLDVYGEDLPPESAIVVWVHGGYWQEIEKDISAYLVQPLYHHSILTLVVDYDLAPQVSMECIVEEIRAAVVWSCQLARQRGSHCVVLAGWSAGGHLVTQALMPGSGQELPDNTDTSLYKDIIRGVVTVSGVFDLRPLVNTYVNAPLHLTERSAWKLSPLASVKELGRAWSPLSILVTVGQHDSPEFKRQSEEFCQECVKAGLKAEYLEVELADHFSITEDLSKEDFSLTQRLISFLKTCDHMHKTKLPTKA
;
A
#
# COMPACT_ATOMS: atom_id res chain seq x y z
N MET A 1 9.95 12.64 77.23
CA MET A 1 9.21 13.61 78.07
C MET A 1 8.44 14.52 77.13
N ASN A 2 7.24 14.99 77.49
CA ASN A 2 6.57 16.05 76.73
C ASN A 2 7.20 17.38 77.17
N ASP A 3 8.01 17.99 76.32
CA ASP A 3 8.55 19.32 76.60
C ASP A 3 7.58 20.40 76.10
N ARG A 4 7.60 21.56 76.75
CA ARG A 4 6.74 22.73 76.42
C ARG A 4 7.48 24.06 76.62
N GLY A 5 8.80 24.04 76.79
CA GLY A 5 9.63 25.23 76.95
C GLY A 5 10.65 25.39 75.82
N GLU A 6 11.28 26.57 75.74
CA GLU A 6 12.39 26.84 74.81
C GLU A 6 13.59 25.92 75.15
N ALA A 7 13.99 25.08 74.21
CA ALA A 7 15.10 24.14 74.37
C ALA A 7 16.15 24.32 73.26
N THR A 8 17.42 24.49 73.64
CA THR A 8 18.48 24.73 72.65
C THR A 8 18.82 23.48 71.84
N GLN A 9 18.74 22.28 72.42
CA GLN A 9 18.94 21.00 71.72
C GLN A 9 18.11 19.90 72.38
N LEU A 10 17.39 19.11 71.58
CA LEU A 10 16.64 17.95 72.02
C LEU A 10 17.15 16.71 71.28
N THR A 11 17.80 15.80 72.02
CA THR A 11 18.40 14.57 71.46
C THR A 11 17.74 13.31 72.03
N ASP A 12 17.72 12.25 71.22
CA ASP A 12 17.47 10.85 71.60
C ASP A 12 16.04 10.54 72.13
N GLY A 13 15.11 10.31 71.19
CA GLY A 13 13.80 9.70 71.48
C GLY A 13 12.71 10.63 72.07
N ALA A 14 12.84 11.95 71.90
CA ALA A 14 11.79 12.92 72.23
C ALA A 14 10.48 12.61 71.48
N LYS A 15 9.33 12.74 72.15
CA LYS A 15 8.01 12.41 71.59
C LYS A 15 7.00 13.50 71.90
N ASN A 16 6.23 13.89 70.89
CA ASN A 16 5.12 14.86 70.98
C ASN A 16 5.57 16.24 71.49
N ASP A 17 6.67 16.75 70.97
CA ASP A 17 7.11 18.12 71.25
C ASP A 17 6.14 19.14 70.63
N ARG A 18 6.04 20.30 71.28
CA ARG A 18 5.19 21.44 70.90
C ARG A 18 5.85 22.79 71.26
N GLY A 19 7.12 22.79 71.65
CA GLY A 19 7.88 23.99 72.02
C GLY A 19 8.69 24.57 70.86
N GLU A 20 9.48 25.61 71.16
CA GLU A 20 10.49 26.15 70.23
C GLU A 20 11.84 25.47 70.51
N ALA A 21 12.44 24.87 69.48
CA ALA A 21 13.71 24.17 69.58
C ALA A 21 14.72 24.62 68.53
N THR A 22 15.99 24.81 68.90
CA THR A 22 17.01 25.15 67.90
C THR A 22 17.42 23.92 67.07
N GLN A 23 17.55 22.74 67.68
CA GLN A 23 17.87 21.48 66.96
C GLN A 23 17.17 20.26 67.56
N LEU A 24 16.65 19.40 66.69
CA LEU A 24 16.03 18.11 67.02
C LEU A 24 16.74 16.98 66.24
N THR A 25 17.32 16.01 66.96
CA THR A 25 18.14 14.93 66.34
C THR A 25 17.80 13.53 66.89
N ASP A 26 18.18 12.49 66.14
CA ASP A 26 18.17 11.07 66.56
C ASP A 26 16.83 10.55 67.09
N GLY A 27 15.90 10.27 66.16
CA GLY A 27 14.70 9.49 66.45
C GLY A 27 13.56 10.21 67.17
N ALA A 28 13.56 11.56 67.16
CA ALA A 28 12.43 12.38 67.57
C ALA A 28 11.16 12.03 66.78
N MET A 29 9.99 12.03 67.45
CA MET A 29 8.73 11.60 66.85
C MET A 29 7.55 12.53 67.17
N ASN A 30 6.75 12.80 66.15
CA ASN A 30 5.49 13.56 66.23
C ASN A 30 5.68 14.99 66.75
N ASP A 31 6.67 15.70 66.24
CA ASP A 31 6.84 17.12 66.54
C ASP A 31 5.69 17.95 65.91
N ARG A 32 5.36 19.06 66.58
CA ARG A 32 4.36 20.06 66.18
C ARG A 32 4.79 21.47 66.61
N GLY A 33 6.05 21.65 67.01
CA GLY A 33 6.63 22.93 67.43
C GLY A 33 7.28 23.70 66.30
N GLU A 34 8.05 24.73 66.65
CA GLU A 34 8.92 25.45 65.71
C GLU A 34 10.37 25.01 65.93
N ALA A 35 11.03 24.55 64.87
CA ALA A 35 12.40 24.06 64.93
C ALA A 35 13.33 24.76 63.94
N THR A 36 14.55 25.11 64.34
CA THR A 36 15.51 25.65 63.36
C THR A 36 16.10 24.53 62.48
N GLN A 37 16.45 23.36 63.06
CA GLN A 37 16.96 22.22 62.30
C GLN A 37 16.44 20.87 62.83
N LEU A 38 16.04 19.98 61.91
CA LEU A 38 15.62 18.61 62.17
C LEU A 38 16.54 17.63 61.42
N THR A 39 17.26 16.76 62.13
CA THR A 39 18.27 15.86 61.53
C THR A 39 18.14 14.40 61.99
N ASP A 40 18.72 13.47 61.23
CA ASP A 40 18.96 12.06 61.59
C ASP A 40 17.74 11.31 62.18
N GLY A 41 16.83 10.91 61.28
CA GLY A 41 15.81 9.91 61.60
C GLY A 41 14.59 10.41 62.38
N ALA A 42 14.36 11.72 62.44
CA ALA A 42 13.11 12.34 62.89
C ALA A 42 11.91 11.82 62.06
N LYS A 43 10.75 11.61 62.70
CA LYS A 43 9.57 11.03 62.03
C LYS A 43 8.26 11.73 62.38
N ASN A 44 7.41 11.85 61.37
CA ASN A 44 6.03 12.36 61.45
C ASN A 44 5.96 13.80 61.99
N ASP A 45 6.85 14.66 61.52
CA ASP A 45 6.77 16.09 61.85
C ASP A 45 5.52 16.74 61.20
N ARG A 46 5.02 17.77 61.88
CA ARG A 46 3.91 18.63 61.45
C ARG A 46 4.11 20.08 61.91
N GLY A 47 5.32 20.43 62.35
CA GLY A 47 5.70 21.76 62.82
C GLY A 47 6.21 22.66 61.69
N GLU A 48 6.80 23.79 62.06
CA GLU A 48 7.52 24.68 61.13
C GLU A 48 9.02 24.48 61.34
N ALA A 49 9.76 24.24 60.25
CA ALA A 49 11.19 23.98 60.30
C ALA A 49 11.97 24.85 59.32
N THR A 50 13.10 25.43 59.74
CA THR A 50 13.96 26.11 58.76
C THR A 50 14.73 25.10 57.88
N GLN A 51 15.27 24.01 58.45
CA GLN A 51 15.99 22.98 57.70
C GLN A 51 15.68 21.55 58.17
N LEU A 52 15.45 20.64 57.21
CA LEU A 52 15.28 19.20 57.41
C LEU A 52 16.38 18.45 56.67
N THR A 53 17.21 17.68 57.38
CA THR A 53 18.38 17.00 56.80
C THR A 53 18.44 15.52 57.20
N ASP A 54 19.14 14.70 56.39
CA ASP A 54 19.58 13.32 56.70
C ASP A 54 18.50 12.40 57.32
N GLY A 55 17.69 11.77 56.46
CA GLY A 55 16.88 10.62 56.85
C GLY A 55 15.59 10.90 57.63
N ALA A 56 15.15 12.17 57.69
CA ALA A 56 13.82 12.56 58.15
C ALA A 56 12.71 11.88 57.32
N LYS A 57 11.61 11.44 57.96
CA LYS A 57 10.54 10.69 57.27
C LYS A 57 9.13 11.16 57.62
N ASN A 58 8.28 11.18 56.58
CA ASN A 58 6.85 11.47 56.66
C ASN A 58 6.55 12.86 57.25
N ASP A 59 7.29 13.86 56.83
CA ASP A 59 6.98 15.24 57.18
C ASP A 59 5.66 15.71 56.52
N ARG A 60 4.98 16.62 57.20
CA ARG A 60 3.75 17.31 56.77
C ARG A 60 3.73 18.77 57.23
N GLY A 61 4.87 19.29 57.69
CA GLY A 61 5.05 20.65 58.17
C GLY A 61 5.37 21.64 57.06
N GLU A 62 5.75 22.86 57.45
CA GLU A 62 6.31 23.86 56.53
C GLU A 62 7.82 23.91 56.71
N ALA A 63 8.58 23.80 55.63
CA ALA A 63 10.02 23.77 55.65
C ALA A 63 10.65 24.80 54.71
N THR A 64 11.71 25.50 55.14
CA THR A 64 12.43 26.36 54.18
C THR A 64 13.34 25.52 53.26
N GLN A 65 14.07 24.53 53.81
CA GLN A 65 14.99 23.67 53.05
C GLN A 65 14.92 22.19 53.47
N LEU A 66 14.89 21.29 52.49
CA LEU A 66 14.99 19.84 52.65
C LEU A 66 16.26 19.32 51.95
N THR A 67 17.14 18.65 52.68
CA THR A 67 18.43 18.16 52.15
C THR A 67 18.67 16.67 52.48
N ASP A 68 19.49 16.00 51.66
CA ASP A 68 20.01 14.61 51.79
C ASP A 68 19.09 13.58 52.47
N GLY A 69 18.43 12.74 51.68
CA GLY A 69 17.81 11.50 52.18
C GLY A 69 16.46 11.65 52.90
N ALA A 70 15.83 12.82 52.88
CA ALA A 70 14.44 13.01 53.32
C ALA A 70 13.46 12.15 52.50
N MET A 71 12.45 11.56 53.15
CA MET A 71 11.53 10.60 52.51
C MET A 71 10.06 10.83 52.84
N ASN A 72 9.22 10.74 51.79
CA ASN A 72 7.76 10.82 51.85
C ASN A 72 7.24 12.13 52.45
N ASP A 73 7.85 13.24 52.07
CA ASP A 73 7.34 14.55 52.45
C ASP A 73 5.98 14.84 51.78
N ARG A 74 5.15 15.61 52.49
CA ARG A 74 3.83 16.10 52.06
C ARG A 74 3.60 17.55 52.50
N GLY A 75 4.64 18.24 52.99
CA GLY A 75 4.61 19.60 53.47
C GLY A 75 4.74 20.64 52.36
N GLU A 76 4.92 21.91 52.74
CA GLU A 76 5.31 22.98 51.81
C GLU A 76 6.80 23.28 52.00
N ALA A 77 7.56 23.27 50.91
CA ALA A 77 9.00 23.49 50.94
C ALA A 77 9.44 24.57 49.96
N THR A 78 10.36 25.46 50.38
CA THR A 78 10.91 26.43 49.43
C THR A 78 11.98 25.78 48.52
N GLN A 79 12.86 24.93 49.07
CA GLN A 79 13.94 24.27 48.33
C GLN A 79 14.13 22.80 48.75
N LEU A 80 14.22 21.91 47.77
CA LEU A 80 14.64 20.51 47.94
C LEU A 80 15.98 20.26 47.24
N THR A 81 16.94 19.67 47.95
CA THR A 81 18.31 19.43 47.46
C THR A 81 18.73 17.98 47.75
N ASP A 82 19.54 17.39 46.85
CA ASP A 82 20.24 16.10 46.92
C ASP A 82 19.47 14.94 47.59
N GLY A 83 18.99 13.97 46.81
CA GLY A 83 18.61 12.65 47.34
C GLY A 83 17.25 12.51 48.05
N ALA A 84 16.40 13.54 48.05
CA ALA A 84 15.00 13.46 48.49
C ALA A 84 14.19 12.44 47.66
N LYS A 85 13.25 11.71 48.30
CA LYS A 85 12.47 10.64 47.63
C LYS A 85 11.00 10.64 47.97
N ASN A 86 10.18 10.41 46.94
CA ASN A 86 8.73 10.26 46.99
C ASN A 86 8.03 11.50 47.57
N ASP A 87 8.48 12.68 47.17
CA ASP A 87 7.86 13.91 47.62
C ASP A 87 6.46 14.09 46.98
N ARG A 88 5.55 14.64 47.78
CA ARG A 88 4.19 15.02 47.38
C ARG A 88 3.81 16.40 47.91
N GLY A 89 4.77 17.16 48.43
CA GLY A 89 4.64 18.54 48.86
C GLY A 89 4.65 19.53 47.70
N GLU A 90 4.41 20.81 47.99
CA GLU A 90 4.61 21.91 47.05
C GLU A 90 6.02 22.45 47.20
N ALA A 91 6.77 22.56 46.10
CA ALA A 91 8.17 22.96 46.11
C ALA A 91 8.43 24.09 45.11
N THR A 92 9.11 25.15 45.52
CA THR A 92 9.49 26.20 44.56
C THR A 92 10.67 25.74 43.68
N GLN A 93 11.68 25.05 44.26
CA GLN A 93 12.87 24.58 43.54
C GLN A 93 13.29 23.17 43.97
N LEU A 94 13.56 22.30 43.01
CA LEU A 94 14.10 20.95 43.20
C LEU A 94 15.46 20.84 42.49
N THR A 95 16.50 20.48 43.25
CA THR A 95 17.89 20.44 42.77
C THR A 95 18.56 19.10 43.13
N ASP A 96 19.43 18.62 42.23
CA ASP A 96 20.28 17.41 42.33
C ASP A 96 19.59 16.14 42.86
N GLY A 97 19.35 15.14 42.00
CA GLY A 97 19.10 13.76 42.47
C GLY A 97 17.75 13.43 43.16
N ALA A 98 16.78 14.35 43.18
CA ALA A 98 15.40 14.11 43.62
C ALA A 98 14.69 12.99 42.80
N LYS A 99 13.81 12.21 43.44
CA LYS A 99 13.17 11.04 42.81
C LYS A 99 11.70 10.85 43.14
N ASN A 100 10.92 10.56 42.10
CA ASN A 100 9.51 10.18 42.14
C ASN A 100 8.58 11.28 42.68
N ASP A 101 8.82 12.52 42.26
CA ASP A 101 8.02 13.67 42.64
C ASP A 101 6.69 13.65 41.86
N ARG A 102 5.65 14.27 42.43
CA ARG A 102 4.26 14.11 41.96
C ARG A 102 3.41 15.38 42.02
N ARG A 103 3.98 16.55 42.29
CA ARG A 103 3.24 17.83 42.41
C ARG A 103 4.06 19.01 41.92
N GLU A 104 3.35 20.13 41.72
CA GLU A 104 3.79 21.38 41.09
C GLU A 104 5.16 21.87 41.60
N ALA A 105 6.08 22.09 40.66
CA ALA A 105 7.38 22.69 40.92
C ALA A 105 7.66 23.83 39.94
N THR A 106 8.27 24.92 40.40
CA THR A 106 8.64 26.00 39.47
C THR A 106 9.89 25.61 38.66
N GLN A 107 10.90 24.99 39.27
CA GLN A 107 12.15 24.60 38.59
C GLN A 107 12.70 23.26 39.09
N LEU A 108 13.07 22.38 38.15
CA LEU A 108 13.74 21.09 38.37
C LEU A 108 15.10 21.09 37.65
N THR A 109 16.19 20.98 38.41
CA THR A 109 17.56 21.07 37.87
C THR A 109 18.42 19.88 38.30
N ASP A 110 19.33 19.44 37.43
CA ASP A 110 20.39 18.47 37.71
C ASP A 110 19.88 17.10 38.21
N GLY A 111 19.74 16.12 37.31
CA GLY A 111 19.65 14.70 37.71
C GLY A 111 18.36 14.22 38.40
N ALA A 112 17.29 15.03 38.44
CA ALA A 112 15.95 14.62 38.88
C ALA A 112 15.43 13.42 38.07
N LYS A 113 14.73 12.46 38.71
CA LYS A 113 14.27 11.22 38.03
C LYS A 113 12.82 10.85 38.32
N ASN A 114 12.14 10.40 37.27
CA ASN A 114 10.79 9.86 37.29
C ASN A 114 9.76 10.87 37.83
N ASP A 115 9.88 12.12 37.44
CA ASP A 115 8.87 13.13 37.75
C ASP A 115 7.55 12.81 37.04
N ARG A 116 6.45 13.25 37.66
CA ARG A 116 5.06 13.14 37.17
C ARG A 116 4.24 14.39 37.53
N GLY A 117 4.88 15.45 38.00
CA GLY A 117 4.24 16.70 38.39
C GLY A 117 4.10 17.68 37.22
N GLU A 118 3.66 18.90 37.53
CA GLU A 118 3.68 20.03 36.61
C GLU A 118 4.92 20.87 36.90
N ALA A 119 5.70 21.20 35.89
CA ALA A 119 6.94 21.95 36.03
C ALA A 119 7.01 23.15 35.07
N THR A 120 7.49 24.30 35.54
CA THR A 120 7.75 25.41 34.59
C THR A 120 9.04 25.14 33.78
N GLN A 121 10.11 24.67 34.42
CA GLN A 121 11.39 24.41 33.74
C GLN A 121 12.09 23.14 34.25
N LEU A 122 12.56 22.31 33.32
CA LEU A 122 13.37 21.11 33.54
C LEU A 122 14.72 21.26 32.83
N THR A 123 15.83 21.24 33.57
CA THR A 123 17.17 21.51 33.03
C THR A 123 18.20 20.48 33.49
N ASP A 124 19.25 20.26 32.70
CA ASP A 124 20.45 19.46 33.00
C ASP A 124 20.18 18.06 33.58
N GLY A 125 20.14 17.04 32.72
CA GLY A 125 20.20 15.64 33.18
C GLY A 125 18.94 15.06 33.85
N ALA A 126 17.79 15.74 33.79
CA ALA A 126 16.49 15.19 34.16
C ALA A 126 16.18 13.91 33.35
N MET A 127 15.61 12.88 33.99
CA MET A 127 15.40 11.57 33.36
C MET A 127 14.01 10.96 33.62
N ASN A 128 13.44 10.42 32.55
CA ASN A 128 12.17 9.66 32.56
C ASN A 128 10.99 10.48 33.09
N ASP A 129 10.91 11.75 32.70
CA ASP A 129 9.75 12.57 33.01
C ASP A 129 8.48 12.03 32.30
N ARG A 130 7.34 12.28 32.93
CA ARG A 130 5.99 11.96 32.45
C ARG A 130 4.98 13.05 32.84
N GLY A 131 5.47 14.20 33.29
CA GLY A 131 4.68 15.33 33.74
C GLY A 131 4.30 16.28 32.60
N GLU A 132 3.79 17.45 32.98
CA GLU A 132 3.59 18.57 32.06
C GLU A 132 4.68 19.62 32.32
N ALA A 133 5.32 20.10 31.27
CA ALA A 133 6.42 21.04 31.38
C ALA A 133 6.32 22.21 30.39
N THR A 134 6.66 23.42 30.83
CA THR A 134 6.74 24.54 29.87
C THR A 134 8.03 24.48 29.05
N GLN A 135 9.18 24.19 29.67
CA GLN A 135 10.49 24.11 28.98
C GLN A 135 11.34 22.94 29.47
N LEU A 136 11.86 22.13 28.53
CA LEU A 136 12.91 21.13 28.75
C LEU A 136 14.18 21.56 28.02
N THR A 137 15.29 21.69 28.75
CA THR A 137 16.58 22.14 28.18
C THR A 137 17.73 21.22 28.58
N ASP A 138 18.84 21.32 27.84
CA ASP A 138 20.18 20.76 28.12
C ASP A 138 20.17 19.37 28.78
N GLY A 139 20.17 18.31 27.96
CA GLY A 139 20.51 16.96 28.45
C GLY A 139 19.41 16.18 29.17
N ALA A 140 18.16 16.66 29.17
CA ALA A 140 16.99 15.86 29.54
C ALA A 140 16.87 14.57 28.68
N LYS A 141 16.46 13.44 29.28
CA LYS A 141 16.42 12.14 28.58
C LYS A 141 15.17 11.33 28.87
N ASN A 142 14.68 10.68 27.81
CA ASN A 142 13.57 9.71 27.85
C ASN A 142 12.27 10.31 28.39
N ASP A 143 11.99 11.55 28.00
CA ASP A 143 10.72 12.18 28.32
C ASP A 143 9.56 11.45 27.61
N ARG A 144 8.39 11.51 28.25
CA ARG A 144 7.10 10.98 27.78
C ARG A 144 5.93 11.87 28.20
N GLY A 145 6.23 13.07 28.69
CA GLY A 145 5.26 14.07 29.14
C GLY A 145 4.75 14.96 28.02
N GLU A 146 4.06 16.03 28.41
CA GLU A 146 3.68 17.11 27.50
C GLU A 146 4.61 18.31 27.72
N ALA A 147 5.17 18.87 26.66
CA ALA A 147 6.10 19.96 26.74
C ALA A 147 5.78 21.10 25.76
N THR A 148 5.91 22.35 26.19
CA THR A 148 5.77 23.47 25.23
C THR A 148 7.05 23.63 24.39
N GLN A 149 8.23 23.54 24.99
CA GLN A 149 9.51 23.69 24.26
C GLN A 149 10.56 22.67 24.71
N LEU A 150 11.18 21.95 23.78
CA LEU A 150 12.38 21.14 23.96
C LEU A 150 13.56 21.78 23.21
N THR A 151 14.62 22.15 23.93
CA THR A 151 15.80 22.81 23.34
C THR A 151 17.10 22.16 23.81
N ASP A 152 18.20 22.43 23.09
CA ASP A 152 19.57 22.12 23.49
C ASP A 152 19.79 20.68 23.97
N GLY A 153 19.91 19.73 23.05
CA GLY A 153 20.48 18.41 23.38
C GLY A 153 19.61 17.43 24.21
N ALA A 154 18.31 17.70 24.35
CA ALA A 154 17.32 16.72 24.82
C ALA A 154 17.35 15.43 23.97
N LYS A 155 17.16 14.25 24.58
CA LYS A 155 17.31 12.95 23.87
C LYS A 155 16.20 11.95 24.15
N ASN A 156 15.81 11.24 23.09
CA ASN A 156 14.89 10.10 23.11
C ASN A 156 13.51 10.48 23.67
N ASP A 157 13.02 11.66 23.30
CA ASP A 157 11.66 12.05 23.62
C ASP A 157 10.63 11.12 22.93
N ARG A 158 9.48 10.97 23.57
CA ARG A 158 8.30 10.23 23.09
C ARG A 158 7.00 10.91 23.52
N GLY A 159 7.09 12.14 24.02
CA GLY A 159 5.97 12.94 24.50
C GLY A 159 5.32 13.75 23.38
N GLU A 160 4.51 14.73 23.77
CA GLU A 160 3.96 15.72 22.87
C GLU A 160 4.69 17.05 23.09
N ALA A 161 5.18 17.66 22.01
CA ALA A 161 5.94 18.91 22.06
C ALA A 161 5.39 19.98 21.11
N THR A 162 5.28 21.23 21.54
CA THR A 162 4.95 22.30 20.58
C THR A 162 6.15 22.66 19.71
N GLN A 163 7.35 22.80 20.29
CA GLN A 163 8.57 23.16 19.54
C GLN A 163 9.78 22.32 19.99
N LEU A 164 10.53 21.81 19.01
CA LEU A 164 11.80 21.10 19.18
C LEU A 164 12.91 21.84 18.42
N THR A 165 13.90 22.38 19.13
CA THR A 165 14.95 23.21 18.54
C THR A 165 16.36 22.80 19.01
N ASP A 166 17.39 23.31 18.33
CA ASP A 166 18.80 23.32 18.77
C ASP A 166 19.32 21.97 19.30
N GLY A 167 19.42 20.97 18.43
CA GLY A 167 20.18 19.76 18.73
C GLY A 167 19.47 18.67 19.55
N ALA A 168 18.15 18.75 19.70
CA ALA A 168 17.31 17.63 20.11
C ALA A 168 17.58 16.38 19.24
N MET A 169 17.59 15.19 19.84
CA MET A 169 18.00 13.96 19.17
C MET A 169 17.11 12.76 19.44
N ASN A 170 16.83 12.00 18.36
CA ASN A 170 16.10 10.73 18.38
C ASN A 170 14.69 10.84 18.96
N ASP A 171 14.00 11.91 18.62
CA ASP A 171 12.59 12.06 18.95
C ASP A 171 11.73 10.99 18.25
N ARG A 172 10.62 10.65 18.89
CA ARG A 172 9.58 9.73 18.41
C ARG A 172 8.18 10.18 18.86
N GLY A 173 8.07 11.40 19.39
CA GLY A 173 6.85 12.00 19.87
C GLY A 173 6.05 12.67 18.76
N GLU A 174 5.07 13.46 19.16
CA GLU A 174 4.33 14.34 18.25
C GLU A 174 4.82 15.78 18.45
N ALA A 175 5.08 16.49 17.36
CA ALA A 175 5.65 17.82 17.38
C ALA A 175 4.91 18.79 16.45
N THR A 176 4.70 20.04 16.88
CA THR A 176 4.20 21.05 15.93
C THR A 176 5.32 21.59 15.04
N GLN A 177 6.50 21.91 15.60
CA GLN A 177 7.63 22.47 14.85
C GLN A 177 8.97 21.84 15.25
N LEU A 178 9.75 21.39 14.26
CA LEU A 178 11.15 20.98 14.40
C LEU A 178 12.06 21.97 13.64
N THR A 179 12.96 22.63 14.35
CA THR A 179 13.85 23.64 13.74
C THR A 179 15.31 23.49 14.20
N ASP A 180 16.23 24.20 13.53
CA ASP A 180 17.61 24.47 13.97
C ASP A 180 18.36 23.26 14.56
N GLY A 181 18.62 22.26 13.71
CA GLY A 181 19.62 21.23 14.04
C GLY A 181 19.15 20.05 14.89
N ALA A 182 17.84 19.87 15.06
CA ALA A 182 17.24 18.59 15.47
C ALA A 182 17.68 17.42 14.55
N LYS A 183 17.88 16.22 15.12
CA LYS A 183 18.44 15.07 14.37
C LYS A 183 17.75 13.74 14.68
N ASN A 184 17.63 12.94 13.61
CA ASN A 184 17.16 11.55 13.65
C ASN A 184 15.75 11.40 14.23
N ASP A 185 14.88 12.34 13.92
CA ASP A 185 13.48 12.25 14.28
C ASP A 185 12.80 11.06 13.57
N ARG A 186 11.77 10.53 14.21
CA ARG A 186 10.88 9.45 13.72
C ARG A 186 9.44 9.67 14.19
N GLY A 187 9.14 10.84 14.73
CA GLY A 187 7.83 11.23 15.23
C GLY A 187 6.91 11.76 14.12
N GLU A 188 5.80 12.35 14.52
CA GLU A 188 4.93 13.10 13.62
C GLU A 188 5.18 14.59 13.82
N ALA A 189 5.33 15.34 12.73
CA ALA A 189 5.65 16.76 12.78
C ALA A 189 4.77 17.58 11.83
N THR A 190 4.31 18.77 12.26
CA THR A 190 3.62 19.65 11.31
C THR A 190 4.61 20.37 10.39
N GLN A 191 5.72 20.90 10.92
CA GLN A 191 6.72 21.63 10.13
C GLN A 191 8.17 21.25 10.52
N LEU A 192 9.01 20.98 9.51
CA LEU A 192 10.45 20.81 9.63
C LEU A 192 11.19 21.92 8.88
N THR A 193 11.97 22.74 9.57
CA THR A 193 12.69 23.88 8.97
C THR A 193 14.15 23.98 9.44
N ASP A 194 14.91 24.88 8.81
CA ASP A 194 16.19 25.42 9.29
C ASP A 194 17.21 24.37 9.78
N GLY A 195 17.55 23.40 8.94
CA GLY A 195 18.71 22.55 9.20
C GLY A 195 18.50 21.32 10.09
N ALA A 196 17.24 20.92 10.32
CA ALA A 196 16.88 19.57 10.76
C ALA A 196 17.50 18.49 9.83
N LYS A 197 17.90 17.33 10.39
CA LYS A 197 18.64 16.29 9.64
C LYS A 197 18.21 14.86 9.93
N ASN A 198 18.20 14.05 8.87
CA ASN A 198 17.98 12.60 8.91
C ASN A 198 16.63 12.20 9.52
N ASP A 199 15.60 12.98 9.21
CA ASP A 199 14.24 12.63 9.60
C ASP A 199 13.77 11.34 8.88
N ARG A 200 12.85 10.63 9.54
CA ARG A 200 12.16 9.43 9.04
C ARG A 200 10.70 9.39 9.52
N GLY A 201 10.21 10.50 10.07
CA GLY A 201 8.86 10.66 10.57
C GLY A 201 7.85 10.99 9.48
N GLU A 202 6.65 11.37 9.88
CA GLU A 202 5.65 11.95 8.99
C GLU A 202 5.63 13.46 9.18
N ALA A 203 5.65 14.23 8.09
CA ALA A 203 5.72 15.67 8.11
C ALA A 203 4.69 16.33 7.18
N THR A 204 4.04 17.42 7.61
CA THR A 204 3.19 18.17 6.68
C THR A 204 4.03 19.06 5.75
N GLN A 205 5.03 19.77 6.27
CA GLN A 205 5.88 20.67 5.47
C GLN A 205 7.36 20.55 5.82
N LEU A 206 8.22 20.44 4.78
CA LEU A 206 9.67 20.52 4.88
C LEU A 206 10.19 21.75 4.13
N THR A 207 10.88 22.65 4.82
CA THR A 207 11.37 23.91 4.24
C THR A 207 12.82 24.25 4.67
N ASP A 208 13.38 25.28 4.06
CA ASP A 208 14.59 26.05 4.45
C ASP A 208 15.71 25.22 5.10
N GLY A 209 16.34 24.34 4.31
CA GLY A 209 17.63 23.75 4.68
C GLY A 209 17.59 22.44 5.47
N ALA A 210 16.41 21.85 5.65
CA ALA A 210 16.24 20.44 6.05
C ALA A 210 17.03 19.49 5.10
N LYS A 211 17.64 18.41 5.64
CA LYS A 211 18.54 17.53 4.88
C LYS A 211 18.38 16.05 5.18
N ASN A 212 18.49 15.25 4.12
CA ASN A 212 18.53 13.78 4.15
C ASN A 212 17.29 13.14 4.77
N ASP A 213 16.12 13.72 4.48
CA ASP A 213 14.86 13.14 4.88
C ASP A 213 14.60 11.79 4.16
N ARG A 214 13.81 10.94 4.82
CA ARG A 214 13.32 9.64 4.32
C ARG A 214 11.89 9.36 4.81
N GLY A 215 11.23 10.36 5.39
CA GLY A 215 9.87 10.29 5.90
C GLY A 215 8.82 10.46 4.81
N GLU A 216 7.57 10.59 5.22
CA GLU A 216 6.48 11.00 4.33
C GLU A 216 6.22 12.50 4.52
N ALA A 217 6.09 13.24 3.42
CA ALA A 217 5.93 14.68 3.43
C ALA A 217 4.77 15.13 2.53
N THR A 218 3.95 16.08 2.99
CA THR A 218 2.94 16.68 2.08
C THR A 218 3.58 17.70 1.13
N GLN A 219 4.45 18.59 1.63
CA GLN A 219 5.10 19.62 0.80
C GLN A 219 6.60 19.76 1.11
N LEU A 220 7.44 19.77 0.07
CA LEU A 220 8.85 20.15 0.14
C LEU A 220 9.10 21.46 -0.60
N THR A 221 9.66 22.45 0.09
CA THR A 221 9.92 23.79 -0.48
C THR A 221 11.32 24.32 -0.11
N ASP A 222 11.72 25.41 -0.76
CA ASP A 222 12.79 26.36 -0.43
C ASP A 222 14.01 25.74 0.27
N GLY A 223 14.90 25.08 -0.47
CA GLY A 223 16.23 24.75 0.02
C GLY A 223 16.38 23.43 0.79
N ALA A 224 15.32 22.62 0.91
CA ALA A 224 15.40 21.21 1.30
C ALA A 224 16.32 20.40 0.35
N LYS A 225 17.11 19.45 0.88
CA LYS A 225 18.12 18.72 0.09
C LYS A 225 18.24 17.23 0.40
N ASN A 226 18.47 16.47 -0.67
CA ASN A 226 18.77 15.02 -0.64
C ASN A 226 17.66 14.18 -0.01
N ASP A 227 16.41 14.54 -0.27
CA ASP A 227 15.26 13.75 0.15
C ASP A 227 15.21 12.40 -0.59
N ARG A 228 14.61 11.42 0.07
CA ARG A 228 14.32 10.07 -0.43
C ARG A 228 12.96 9.55 0.05
N GLY A 229 12.18 10.42 0.68
CA GLY A 229 10.84 10.13 1.21
C GLY A 229 9.76 10.12 0.14
N GLU A 230 8.51 9.98 0.55
CA GLU A 230 7.35 10.20 -0.35
C GLU A 230 6.85 11.63 -0.15
N ALA A 231 6.60 12.35 -1.24
CA ALA A 231 6.21 13.75 -1.25
C ALA A 231 4.96 14.00 -2.11
N THR A 232 3.99 14.76 -1.61
CA THR A 232 2.87 15.17 -2.48
C THR A 232 3.28 16.31 -3.44
N GLN A 233 3.97 17.34 -2.96
CA GLN A 233 4.41 18.47 -3.79
C GLN A 233 5.86 18.88 -3.53
N LEU A 234 6.62 19.13 -4.59
CA LEU A 234 7.97 19.69 -4.57
C LEU A 234 7.99 21.03 -5.32
N THR A 235 8.41 22.09 -4.63
CA THR A 235 8.39 23.46 -5.17
C THR A 235 9.75 24.16 -5.07
N ASP A 236 9.78 25.42 -5.52
CA ASP A 236 10.93 26.34 -5.62
C ASP A 236 12.05 26.05 -4.61
N GLY A 237 13.25 25.69 -5.08
CA GLY A 237 14.46 25.60 -4.26
C GLY A 237 14.85 24.22 -3.73
N ALA A 238 13.99 23.20 -3.81
CA ALA A 238 14.30 21.81 -3.45
C ALA A 238 15.36 21.20 -4.41
N LYS A 239 16.30 20.40 -3.88
CA LYS A 239 17.44 19.86 -4.67
C LYS A 239 17.80 18.41 -4.37
N ASN A 240 18.15 17.69 -5.46
CA ASN A 240 18.68 16.32 -5.44
C ASN A 240 17.73 15.30 -4.79
N ASP A 241 16.43 15.47 -5.02
CA ASP A 241 15.43 14.50 -4.58
C ASP A 241 15.59 13.16 -5.34
N ARG A 242 15.19 12.08 -4.68
CA ARG A 242 15.14 10.71 -5.18
C ARG A 242 13.89 9.96 -4.69
N GLY A 243 12.97 10.66 -4.04
CA GLY A 243 11.70 10.16 -3.52
C GLY A 243 10.63 9.97 -4.58
N GLU A 244 9.42 9.60 -4.17
CA GLU A 244 8.24 9.63 -5.05
C GLU A 244 7.51 10.96 -4.85
N ALA A 245 7.13 11.63 -5.93
CA ALA A 245 6.53 12.96 -5.93
C ALA A 245 5.19 12.97 -6.68
N THR A 246 4.15 13.63 -6.17
CA THR A 246 2.92 13.82 -6.98
C THR A 246 3.06 15.04 -7.92
N GLN A 247 3.62 16.16 -7.49
CA GLN A 247 3.79 17.36 -8.34
C GLN A 247 5.15 18.03 -8.15
N LEU A 248 5.78 18.44 -9.25
CA LEU A 248 7.01 19.22 -9.31
C LEU A 248 6.74 20.57 -10.00
N THR A 249 7.11 21.67 -9.33
CA THR A 249 6.91 23.05 -9.84
C THR A 249 8.20 23.84 -10.03
N ASP A 250 8.08 25.11 -10.49
CA ASP A 250 9.21 26.01 -10.76
C ASP A 250 10.25 25.97 -9.63
N GLY A 251 11.54 25.98 -10.01
CA GLY A 251 12.69 26.05 -9.13
C GLY A 251 13.24 24.76 -8.50
N ALA A 252 12.56 23.61 -8.63
CA ALA A 252 13.10 22.30 -8.28
C ALA A 252 14.26 21.89 -9.23
N LYS A 253 15.32 21.23 -8.70
CA LYS A 253 16.52 20.88 -9.50
C LYS A 253 17.12 19.51 -9.20
N ASN A 254 17.54 18.84 -10.29
CA ASN A 254 18.25 17.56 -10.29
C ASN A 254 17.47 16.41 -9.65
N ASP A 255 16.16 16.35 -9.88
CA ASP A 255 15.35 15.25 -9.37
C ASP A 255 15.63 13.95 -10.16
N ARG A 256 15.55 12.82 -9.45
CA ARG A 256 15.71 11.45 -9.96
C ARG A 256 14.59 10.52 -9.49
N GLY A 257 13.59 11.06 -8.79
CA GLY A 257 12.41 10.35 -8.31
C GLY A 257 11.36 10.06 -9.38
N GLU A 258 10.29 9.37 -9.02
CA GLU A 258 9.10 9.23 -9.88
C GLU A 258 8.15 10.39 -9.59
N ALA A 259 7.68 11.10 -10.62
CA ALA A 259 6.85 12.30 -10.43
C ALA A 259 5.53 12.23 -11.19
N THR A 260 4.39 12.57 -10.58
CA THR A 260 3.10 12.51 -11.30
C THR A 260 2.89 13.72 -12.23
N GLN A 261 3.37 14.93 -11.91
CA GLN A 261 3.24 16.11 -12.79
C GLN A 261 4.48 17.01 -12.75
N LEU A 262 4.99 17.46 -13.90
CA LEU A 262 6.04 18.48 -14.05
C LEU A 262 5.47 19.76 -14.69
N THR A 263 5.70 20.90 -14.06
CA THR A 263 5.27 22.23 -14.56
C THR A 263 6.45 23.14 -14.94
N ASP A 264 6.19 24.31 -15.55
CA ASP A 264 7.20 25.25 -16.06
C ASP A 264 8.27 25.60 -14.98
N GLY A 265 9.55 25.56 -15.35
CA GLY A 265 10.67 26.01 -14.50
C GLY A 265 11.58 24.94 -13.86
N ALA A 266 11.16 23.67 -13.82
CA ALA A 266 11.97 22.53 -13.37
C ALA A 266 13.18 22.26 -14.29
N LYS A 267 14.32 21.81 -13.74
CA LYS A 267 15.60 21.70 -14.49
C LYS A 267 16.42 20.45 -14.14
N ASN A 268 16.87 19.76 -15.20
CA ASN A 268 17.80 18.62 -15.20
C ASN A 268 17.24 17.35 -14.54
N ASP A 269 15.96 17.07 -14.76
CA ASP A 269 15.29 15.93 -14.14
C ASP A 269 15.53 14.66 -14.95
N ARG A 270 15.70 13.54 -14.23
CA ARG A 270 16.01 12.22 -14.81
C ARG A 270 15.02 11.13 -14.40
N GLY A 271 13.95 11.54 -13.73
CA GLY A 271 12.85 10.69 -13.26
C GLY A 271 11.83 10.35 -14.35
N GLU A 272 10.94 9.39 -14.06
CA GLU A 272 9.76 9.11 -14.88
C GLU A 272 8.64 10.08 -14.44
N ALA A 273 8.22 10.98 -15.33
CA ALA A 273 7.20 11.98 -15.02
C ALA A 273 5.88 11.67 -15.73
N THR A 274 4.71 11.86 -15.07
CA THR A 274 3.39 11.52 -15.64
C THR A 274 2.54 12.66 -16.25
N GLN A 275 3.02 13.93 -16.26
CA GLN A 275 2.52 15.09 -17.03
C GLN A 275 3.67 16.07 -17.37
N LEU A 276 3.79 16.57 -18.61
CA LEU A 276 4.75 17.61 -19.02
C LEU A 276 3.98 18.80 -19.65
N THR A 277 4.14 20.01 -19.11
CA THR A 277 3.63 21.25 -19.73
C THR A 277 4.74 22.02 -20.47
N ASP A 278 4.36 22.90 -21.40
CA ASP A 278 5.30 23.72 -22.21
C ASP A 278 6.23 24.56 -21.29
N GLY A 279 7.57 24.45 -21.48
CA GLY A 279 8.57 25.21 -20.71
C GLY A 279 9.74 24.41 -20.10
N ALA A 280 9.61 23.08 -19.93
CA ALA A 280 10.67 22.21 -19.38
C ALA A 280 11.91 22.13 -20.30
N LYS A 281 13.13 22.15 -19.74
CA LYS A 281 14.39 22.24 -20.51
C LYS A 281 15.39 21.15 -20.11
N ASN A 282 15.86 20.39 -21.12
CA ASN A 282 16.92 19.36 -21.08
C ASN A 282 16.56 17.98 -20.46
N ASP A 283 15.33 17.50 -20.63
CA ASP A 283 14.89 16.21 -20.06
C ASP A 283 15.05 15.05 -21.06
N ARG A 284 15.34 13.82 -20.56
CA ARG A 284 15.72 12.63 -21.35
C ARG A 284 14.91 11.35 -21.07
N GLY A 285 13.72 11.44 -20.46
CA GLY A 285 12.84 10.28 -20.24
C GLY A 285 12.20 9.79 -21.54
N GLU A 286 12.13 8.47 -21.76
CA GLU A 286 11.46 7.88 -22.92
C GLU A 286 9.94 8.08 -22.82
N ALA A 287 9.38 8.95 -23.67
CA ALA A 287 7.93 9.12 -23.80
C ALA A 287 7.31 7.85 -24.41
N THR A 288 6.92 6.89 -23.58
CA THR A 288 5.95 5.86 -23.94
C THR A 288 4.55 6.41 -23.64
N GLN A 289 3.67 6.46 -24.65
CA GLN A 289 2.28 6.91 -24.54
C GLN A 289 1.52 6.02 -23.54
N SER A 290 1.43 6.44 -22.29
CA SER A 290 0.62 5.77 -21.29
C SER A 290 -0.83 6.29 -21.36
N TRP A 291 -1.81 5.42 -21.12
CA TRP A 291 -3.22 5.79 -21.12
C TRP A 291 -3.56 6.83 -20.04
N ARG A 292 -2.74 6.94 -18.98
CA ARG A 292 -2.92 7.93 -17.89
C ARG A 292 -2.85 9.39 -18.36
N TRP A 293 -2.36 9.59 -19.57
CA TRP A 293 -2.14 10.87 -20.22
C TRP A 293 -3.23 11.23 -21.22
N MET A 294 -4.11 10.27 -21.51
CA MET A 294 -5.22 10.45 -22.42
C MET A 294 -6.36 11.13 -21.69
N ASN A 295 -6.95 12.14 -22.31
CA ASN A 295 -8.19 12.72 -21.82
C ASN A 295 -9.36 11.73 -22.03
N HIS A 296 -10.51 12.02 -21.41
CA HIS A 296 -11.69 11.15 -21.50
C HIS A 296 -12.09 10.82 -22.95
N GLN A 297 -12.08 11.79 -23.87
CA GLN A 297 -12.45 11.55 -25.27
C GLN A 297 -11.43 10.66 -25.99
N GLU A 298 -10.15 10.79 -25.70
CA GLU A 298 -9.10 9.92 -26.24
C GLU A 298 -9.27 8.49 -25.71
N LEU A 299 -9.55 8.31 -24.41
CA LEU A 299 -9.86 7.00 -23.84
C LEU A 299 -11.10 6.37 -24.49
N GLU A 300 -12.17 7.15 -24.65
CA GLU A 300 -13.38 6.73 -25.38
C GLU A 300 -13.07 6.23 -26.79
N GLU A 301 -12.20 6.94 -27.52
CA GLU A 301 -11.78 6.55 -28.86
C GLU A 301 -10.90 5.28 -28.85
N GLN A 302 -9.92 5.20 -27.96
CA GLN A 302 -9.01 4.05 -27.85
C GLN A 302 -9.72 2.76 -27.42
N TYR A 303 -10.77 2.87 -26.60
CA TYR A 303 -11.60 1.74 -26.14
C TYR A 303 -12.93 1.61 -26.91
N SER A 304 -12.98 2.16 -28.12
CA SER A 304 -14.05 1.90 -29.08
C SER A 304 -13.47 1.26 -30.34
N PRO A 305 -13.21 -0.06 -30.37
CA PRO A 305 -12.60 -0.71 -31.53
C PRO A 305 -13.36 -0.49 -32.84
N SER A 306 -14.68 -0.26 -32.77
CA SER A 306 -15.52 0.12 -33.92
C SER A 306 -15.07 1.40 -34.62
N ARG A 307 -14.47 2.36 -33.91
CA ARG A 307 -13.93 3.60 -34.48
C ARG A 307 -12.62 3.41 -35.27
N TRP A 308 -11.94 2.28 -35.08
CA TRP A 308 -10.65 2.01 -35.72
C TRP A 308 -10.76 1.18 -37.00
N SER A 309 -11.90 0.50 -37.20
CA SER A 309 -12.17 -0.26 -38.43
C SER A 309 -12.03 0.61 -39.68
N LYS A 310 -11.41 0.04 -40.71
CA LYS A 310 -11.29 0.65 -42.04
C LYS A 310 -12.36 0.16 -43.03
N ARG A 311 -13.20 -0.80 -42.63
CA ARG A 311 -14.18 -1.46 -43.51
C ARG A 311 -15.52 -0.72 -43.57
N TYR A 312 -15.97 -0.21 -42.43
CA TYR A 312 -17.28 0.45 -42.27
C TYR A 312 -17.19 1.56 -41.21
N SER A 313 -18.24 2.40 -41.10
CA SER A 313 -18.32 3.34 -39.99
C SER A 313 -18.50 2.63 -38.64
N ALA A 314 -18.21 3.32 -37.54
CA ALA A 314 -18.27 2.76 -36.18
C ALA A 314 -19.65 2.19 -35.80
N GLN A 315 -20.75 2.71 -36.36
CA GLN A 315 -22.07 2.16 -36.09
C GLN A 315 -22.44 1.00 -37.02
N GLU A 316 -22.01 1.07 -38.28
CA GLU A 316 -22.31 0.05 -39.28
C GLU A 316 -21.52 -1.24 -39.04
N ILE A 317 -20.25 -1.12 -38.63
CA ILE A 317 -19.37 -2.27 -38.39
C ILE A 317 -19.97 -3.26 -37.39
N ILE A 318 -20.59 -2.77 -36.32
CA ILE A 318 -21.21 -3.59 -35.27
C ILE A 318 -22.36 -4.41 -35.87
N ASN A 319 -23.25 -3.76 -36.62
CA ASN A 319 -24.40 -4.43 -37.25
C ASN A 319 -23.97 -5.44 -38.32
N VAL A 320 -22.97 -5.08 -39.12
CA VAL A 320 -22.38 -5.99 -40.12
C VAL A 320 -21.76 -7.20 -39.43
N HIS A 321 -20.96 -6.97 -38.39
CA HIS A 321 -20.30 -8.02 -37.63
C HIS A 321 -21.31 -9.01 -37.08
N VAL A 322 -22.31 -8.55 -36.32
CA VAL A 322 -23.36 -9.39 -35.72
C VAL A 322 -24.07 -10.25 -36.78
N ARG A 323 -24.41 -9.66 -37.93
CA ARG A 323 -25.02 -10.42 -39.05
C ARG A 323 -24.07 -11.51 -39.56
N VAL A 324 -22.82 -11.16 -39.85
CA VAL A 324 -21.83 -12.08 -40.40
C VAL A 324 -21.57 -13.24 -39.43
N VAL A 325 -21.28 -12.96 -38.16
CA VAL A 325 -20.98 -14.01 -37.18
C VAL A 325 -22.19 -14.88 -36.86
N LYS A 326 -23.41 -14.33 -36.95
CA LYS A 326 -24.65 -15.11 -36.87
C LYS A 326 -24.78 -16.09 -38.02
N ASP A 327 -24.61 -15.63 -39.27
CA ASP A 327 -24.70 -16.47 -40.46
C ASP A 327 -23.63 -17.58 -40.44
N LEU A 328 -22.40 -17.24 -40.06
CA LEU A 328 -21.28 -18.19 -39.92
C LEU A 328 -21.52 -19.22 -38.80
N SER A 329 -22.04 -18.78 -37.65
CA SER A 329 -22.35 -19.67 -36.52
C SER A 329 -23.50 -20.61 -36.85
N GLN A 330 -24.51 -20.12 -37.59
CA GLN A 330 -25.58 -20.97 -38.10
C GLN A 330 -25.05 -22.02 -39.08
N ALA A 331 -24.17 -21.63 -40.01
CA ALA A 331 -23.55 -22.58 -40.94
C ALA A 331 -22.75 -23.67 -40.22
N ALA A 332 -22.01 -23.33 -39.16
CA ALA A 332 -21.34 -24.32 -38.31
C ALA A 332 -22.33 -25.27 -37.64
N ARG A 333 -23.44 -24.73 -37.09
CA ARG A 333 -24.49 -25.53 -36.44
C ARG A 333 -25.22 -26.47 -37.41
N GLU A 334 -25.36 -26.09 -38.67
CA GLU A 334 -25.98 -26.94 -39.70
C GLU A 334 -25.06 -28.05 -40.21
N THR A 335 -23.73 -27.89 -40.08
CA THR A 335 -22.75 -28.77 -40.74
C THR A 335 -21.93 -29.64 -39.78
N VAL A 336 -21.86 -29.27 -38.50
CA VAL A 336 -21.03 -29.95 -37.49
C VAL A 336 -21.92 -30.61 -36.43
N SER A 337 -21.64 -31.87 -36.10
CA SER A 337 -22.31 -32.60 -35.02
C SER A 337 -22.15 -31.86 -33.70
N HIS A 338 -23.25 -31.66 -32.95
CA HIS A 338 -23.21 -30.82 -31.78
C HIS A 338 -24.25 -31.18 -30.71
N ARG A 339 -24.00 -30.71 -29.49
CA ARG A 339 -24.96 -30.63 -28.38
C ARG A 339 -25.01 -29.21 -27.85
N ILE A 340 -26.19 -28.59 -27.91
CA ILE A 340 -26.42 -27.22 -27.47
C ILE A 340 -26.84 -27.14 -26.00
N ASP A 341 -26.67 -25.96 -25.41
CA ASP A 341 -27.21 -25.57 -24.10
C ASP A 341 -26.81 -26.50 -22.95
N VAL A 342 -25.57 -26.98 -22.97
CA VAL A 342 -25.02 -27.83 -21.92
C VAL A 342 -24.69 -26.96 -20.70
N PRO A 343 -25.34 -27.16 -19.55
CA PRO A 343 -25.07 -26.35 -18.37
C PRO A 343 -23.72 -26.71 -17.76
N TYR A 344 -22.93 -25.70 -17.39
CA TYR A 344 -21.72 -25.86 -16.59
C TYR A 344 -21.83 -25.19 -15.21
N GLY A 345 -22.83 -24.32 -15.02
CA GLY A 345 -23.04 -23.57 -13.79
C GLY A 345 -24.52 -23.23 -13.54
N PRO A 346 -24.82 -22.51 -12.44
CA PRO A 346 -26.18 -22.20 -12.03
C PRO A 346 -26.81 -20.98 -12.73
N GLY A 347 -26.00 -20.11 -13.34
CA GLY A 347 -26.46 -18.90 -14.03
C GLY A 347 -27.33 -19.24 -15.26
N PRO A 348 -28.31 -18.39 -15.63
CA PRO A 348 -29.14 -18.61 -16.81
C PRO A 348 -28.35 -18.74 -18.12
N ARG A 349 -27.21 -18.05 -18.23
CA ARG A 349 -26.29 -18.13 -19.36
C ARG A 349 -25.04 -18.97 -19.07
N ALA A 350 -24.94 -19.62 -17.91
CA ALA A 350 -23.85 -20.53 -17.57
C ALA A 350 -23.95 -21.87 -18.34
N LYS A 351 -23.91 -21.78 -19.67
CA LYS A 351 -24.10 -22.85 -20.63
C LYS A 351 -23.03 -22.78 -21.73
N LEU A 352 -22.77 -23.92 -22.35
CA LEU A 352 -21.90 -24.01 -23.52
C LEU A 352 -22.49 -24.95 -24.57
N ASP A 353 -22.05 -24.77 -25.80
CA ASP A 353 -22.31 -25.71 -26.90
C ASP A 353 -21.07 -26.57 -27.14
N VAL A 354 -21.28 -27.85 -27.38
CA VAL A 354 -20.22 -28.83 -27.70
C VAL A 354 -20.30 -29.15 -29.18
N TYR A 355 -19.29 -28.80 -29.97
CA TYR A 355 -19.19 -29.11 -31.39
C TYR A 355 -18.09 -30.15 -31.67
N GLY A 356 -18.42 -31.15 -32.47
CA GLY A 356 -17.54 -32.27 -32.83
C GLY A 356 -17.61 -33.45 -31.84
N GLU A 357 -18.78 -33.78 -31.30
CA GLU A 357 -18.93 -34.92 -30.37
C GLU A 357 -18.61 -36.28 -31.03
N ASP A 358 -18.79 -36.37 -32.34
CA ASP A 358 -18.50 -37.51 -33.21
C ASP A 358 -17.03 -37.64 -33.59
N LEU A 359 -16.19 -36.65 -33.26
CA LEU A 359 -14.75 -36.74 -33.42
C LEU A 359 -14.15 -37.82 -32.50
N PRO A 360 -12.92 -38.29 -32.81
CA PRO A 360 -12.20 -39.20 -31.93
C PRO A 360 -12.16 -38.73 -30.46
N PRO A 361 -12.29 -39.65 -29.48
CA PRO A 361 -12.30 -39.29 -28.06
C PRO A 361 -11.08 -38.46 -27.63
N GLU A 362 -9.90 -38.78 -28.16
CA GLU A 362 -8.62 -38.14 -27.86
C GLU A 362 -8.38 -36.80 -28.57
N SER A 363 -9.34 -36.31 -29.36
CA SER A 363 -9.24 -35.01 -30.04
C SER A 363 -8.91 -33.88 -29.07
N ALA A 364 -8.03 -32.97 -29.52
CA ALA A 364 -7.74 -31.75 -28.77
C ALA A 364 -9.01 -30.90 -28.64
N ILE A 365 -9.15 -30.21 -27.51
CA ILE A 365 -10.30 -29.39 -27.18
C ILE A 365 -9.88 -27.92 -27.17
N VAL A 366 -10.64 -27.07 -27.85
CA VAL A 366 -10.58 -25.62 -27.65
C VAL A 366 -11.81 -25.14 -26.88
N VAL A 367 -11.60 -24.31 -25.87
CA VAL A 367 -12.65 -23.61 -25.13
C VAL A 367 -12.69 -22.19 -25.66
N TRP A 368 -13.72 -21.83 -26.42
CA TRP A 368 -13.90 -20.52 -27.04
C TRP A 368 -14.85 -19.65 -26.22
N VAL A 369 -14.37 -18.48 -25.79
CA VAL A 369 -15.14 -17.48 -25.02
C VAL A 369 -15.31 -16.20 -25.86
N HIS A 370 -16.55 -15.78 -26.05
CA HIS A 370 -16.86 -14.60 -26.88
C HIS A 370 -16.52 -13.28 -26.19
N GLY A 371 -16.47 -12.20 -26.99
CA GLY A 371 -16.24 -10.83 -26.56
C GLY A 371 -17.54 -10.08 -26.21
N GLY A 372 -17.55 -8.77 -26.41
CA GLY A 372 -18.73 -7.92 -26.14
C GLY A 372 -18.66 -7.15 -24.82
N TYR A 373 -17.45 -6.75 -24.38
CA TYR A 373 -17.22 -5.95 -23.17
C TYR A 373 -17.96 -6.46 -21.91
N TRP A 374 -18.12 -7.79 -21.79
CA TRP A 374 -18.83 -8.45 -20.67
C TRP A 374 -20.30 -8.03 -20.49
N GLN A 375 -20.86 -7.32 -21.47
CA GLN A 375 -22.19 -6.70 -21.40
C GLN A 375 -23.09 -7.10 -22.60
N GLU A 376 -22.52 -7.69 -23.65
CA GLU A 376 -23.20 -7.99 -24.91
C GLU A 376 -22.74 -9.33 -25.51
N ILE A 377 -23.40 -9.75 -26.61
CA ILE A 377 -23.16 -10.99 -27.38
C ILE A 377 -23.64 -12.25 -26.64
N GLU A 378 -23.61 -13.40 -27.30
CA GLU A 378 -24.01 -14.72 -26.80
C GLU A 378 -23.34 -15.85 -27.58
N LYS A 379 -23.35 -17.08 -27.03
CA LYS A 379 -22.73 -18.25 -27.68
C LYS A 379 -23.35 -18.59 -29.04
N ASP A 380 -24.63 -18.29 -29.24
CA ASP A 380 -25.40 -18.70 -30.43
C ASP A 380 -24.92 -18.02 -31.72
N ILE A 381 -24.21 -16.90 -31.61
CA ILE A 381 -23.58 -16.19 -32.72
C ILE A 381 -22.05 -16.23 -32.66
N SER A 382 -21.48 -17.15 -31.86
CA SER A 382 -20.04 -17.22 -31.57
C SER A 382 -19.37 -18.53 -32.01
N ALA A 383 -20.01 -19.31 -32.89
CA ALA A 383 -19.54 -20.61 -33.38
C ALA A 383 -18.80 -20.54 -34.74
N TYR A 384 -18.47 -19.34 -35.23
CA TYR A 384 -17.87 -19.11 -36.55
C TYR A 384 -16.54 -19.84 -36.80
N LEU A 385 -15.74 -20.09 -35.76
CA LEU A 385 -14.46 -20.82 -35.86
C LEU A 385 -14.60 -22.36 -35.90
N VAL A 386 -15.80 -22.89 -35.61
CA VAL A 386 -16.00 -24.32 -35.37
C VAL A 386 -15.68 -25.16 -36.61
N GLN A 387 -16.10 -24.73 -37.80
CA GLN A 387 -16.02 -25.57 -39.00
C GLN A 387 -14.56 -25.86 -39.42
N PRO A 388 -13.66 -24.86 -39.54
CA PRO A 388 -12.23 -25.13 -39.78
C PRO A 388 -11.58 -26.02 -38.72
N LEU A 389 -11.93 -25.84 -37.45
CA LEU A 389 -11.38 -26.64 -36.36
C LEU A 389 -11.86 -28.09 -36.40
N TYR A 390 -13.14 -28.29 -36.72
CA TYR A 390 -13.74 -29.61 -36.89
C TYR A 390 -13.06 -30.41 -38.02
N HIS A 391 -12.76 -29.78 -39.17
CA HIS A 391 -12.02 -30.41 -40.27
C HIS A 391 -10.60 -30.85 -39.87
N HIS A 392 -10.05 -30.29 -38.78
CA HIS A 392 -8.78 -30.67 -38.20
C HIS A 392 -8.90 -31.53 -36.94
N SER A 393 -10.07 -32.14 -36.72
CA SER A 393 -10.36 -33.04 -35.60
C SER A 393 -10.13 -32.39 -34.23
N ILE A 394 -10.49 -31.11 -34.11
CA ILE A 394 -10.47 -30.35 -32.86
C ILE A 394 -11.92 -30.17 -32.41
N LEU A 395 -12.22 -30.61 -31.19
CA LEU A 395 -13.51 -30.41 -30.54
C LEU A 395 -13.58 -28.97 -30.01
N THR A 396 -14.68 -28.28 -30.28
CA THR A 396 -14.84 -26.87 -29.90
C THR A 396 -15.97 -26.72 -28.89
N LEU A 397 -15.66 -26.10 -27.75
CA LEU A 397 -16.62 -25.71 -26.73
C LEU A 397 -16.87 -24.21 -26.86
N VAL A 398 -18.07 -23.80 -27.24
CA VAL A 398 -18.45 -22.37 -27.35
C VAL A 398 -19.19 -21.99 -26.07
N VAL A 399 -18.55 -21.16 -25.24
CA VAL A 399 -19.00 -20.84 -23.88
C VAL A 399 -19.79 -19.53 -23.87
N ASP A 400 -20.91 -19.54 -23.16
CA ASP A 400 -21.66 -18.35 -22.77
C ASP A 400 -21.45 -18.05 -21.27
N TYR A 401 -21.78 -16.83 -20.85
CA TYR A 401 -21.67 -16.36 -19.48
C TYR A 401 -22.69 -15.24 -19.20
N ASP A 402 -23.06 -15.07 -17.94
CA ASP A 402 -23.94 -13.99 -17.51
C ASP A 402 -23.26 -12.62 -17.75
N LEU A 403 -24.05 -11.57 -17.98
CA LEU A 403 -23.55 -10.27 -18.42
C LEU A 403 -23.74 -9.19 -17.35
N ALA A 404 -22.90 -8.16 -17.39
CA ALA A 404 -23.11 -6.94 -16.63
C ALA A 404 -24.25 -6.11 -17.25
N PRO A 405 -25.04 -5.37 -16.44
CA PRO A 405 -24.90 -5.17 -15.00
C PRO A 405 -25.62 -6.24 -14.13
N GLN A 406 -26.16 -7.31 -14.73
CA GLN A 406 -26.92 -8.31 -13.97
C GLN A 406 -26.04 -9.09 -12.98
N VAL A 407 -24.77 -9.30 -13.33
CA VAL A 407 -23.74 -9.88 -12.46
C VAL A 407 -22.49 -9.00 -12.47
N SER A 408 -21.64 -9.10 -11.43
CA SER A 408 -20.37 -8.38 -11.39
C SER A 408 -19.31 -9.07 -12.25
N MET A 409 -18.26 -8.33 -12.61
CA MET A 409 -17.11 -8.87 -13.34
C MET A 409 -16.44 -10.06 -12.64
N GLU A 410 -16.38 -10.04 -11.31
CA GLU A 410 -15.87 -11.17 -10.52
C GLU A 410 -16.76 -12.41 -10.70
N CYS A 411 -18.08 -12.27 -10.67
CA CYS A 411 -18.99 -13.38 -10.94
C CYS A 411 -18.78 -13.97 -12.34
N ILE A 412 -18.61 -13.13 -13.36
CA ILE A 412 -18.34 -13.57 -14.73
C ILE A 412 -17.03 -14.39 -14.79
N VAL A 413 -15.97 -13.93 -14.12
CA VAL A 413 -14.71 -14.67 -14.05
C VAL A 413 -14.90 -16.03 -13.37
N GLU A 414 -15.70 -16.12 -12.31
CA GLU A 414 -16.02 -17.40 -11.66
C GLU A 414 -16.83 -18.34 -12.55
N GLU A 415 -17.77 -17.83 -13.35
CA GLU A 415 -18.48 -18.65 -14.33
C GLU A 415 -17.53 -19.24 -15.36
N ILE A 416 -16.60 -18.43 -15.90
CA ILE A 416 -15.61 -18.94 -16.86
C ILE A 416 -14.69 -19.96 -16.21
N ARG A 417 -14.32 -19.80 -14.92
CA ARG A 417 -13.60 -20.84 -14.18
C ARG A 417 -14.38 -22.15 -14.10
N ALA A 418 -15.68 -22.10 -13.81
CA ALA A 418 -16.54 -23.27 -13.81
C ALA A 418 -16.61 -23.93 -15.20
N ALA A 419 -16.69 -23.14 -16.27
CA ALA A 419 -16.66 -23.64 -17.66
C ALA A 419 -15.31 -24.32 -17.99
N VAL A 420 -14.18 -23.76 -17.54
CA VAL A 420 -12.85 -24.37 -17.72
C VAL A 420 -12.75 -25.70 -16.97
N VAL A 421 -13.22 -25.75 -15.72
CA VAL A 421 -13.30 -26.97 -14.91
C VAL A 421 -14.12 -28.05 -15.63
N TRP A 422 -15.32 -27.68 -16.07
CA TRP A 422 -16.21 -28.57 -16.82
C TRP A 422 -15.53 -29.10 -18.09
N SER A 423 -14.85 -28.22 -18.84
CA SER A 423 -14.14 -28.57 -20.07
C SER A 423 -13.01 -29.56 -19.82
N CYS A 424 -12.27 -29.39 -18.73
CA CYS A 424 -11.22 -30.32 -18.33
C CYS A 424 -11.78 -31.68 -17.90
N GLN A 425 -12.95 -31.70 -17.24
CA GLN A 425 -13.63 -32.95 -16.90
C GLN A 425 -14.10 -33.69 -18.15
N LEU A 426 -14.67 -32.98 -19.14
CA LEU A 426 -15.00 -33.56 -20.45
C LEU A 426 -13.75 -34.14 -21.13
N ALA A 427 -12.65 -33.39 -21.13
CA ALA A 427 -11.38 -33.86 -21.70
C ALA A 427 -10.96 -35.20 -21.09
N ARG A 428 -10.96 -35.31 -19.77
CA ARG A 428 -10.63 -36.56 -19.06
C ARG A 428 -11.57 -37.71 -19.41
N GLN A 429 -12.88 -37.45 -19.43
CA GLN A 429 -13.89 -38.47 -19.75
C GLN A 429 -13.70 -39.03 -21.16
N ARG A 430 -13.29 -38.19 -22.10
CA ARG A 430 -13.00 -38.59 -23.48
C ARG A 430 -11.59 -39.15 -23.67
N GLY A 431 -10.68 -38.97 -22.70
CA GLY A 431 -9.27 -39.34 -22.84
C GLY A 431 -8.44 -38.32 -23.64
N SER A 432 -8.93 -37.09 -23.78
CA SER A 432 -8.17 -35.97 -24.32
C SER A 432 -7.25 -35.39 -23.25
N HIS A 433 -6.02 -35.06 -23.66
CA HIS A 433 -4.97 -34.51 -22.79
C HIS A 433 -4.51 -33.11 -23.21
N CYS A 434 -5.29 -32.47 -24.10
CA CYS A 434 -4.99 -31.15 -24.62
C CYS A 434 -6.26 -30.29 -24.64
N VAL A 435 -6.32 -29.37 -23.68
CA VAL A 435 -7.29 -28.26 -23.65
C VAL A 435 -6.53 -26.96 -23.90
N VAL A 436 -7.01 -26.15 -24.84
CA VAL A 436 -6.53 -24.79 -25.06
C VAL A 436 -7.69 -23.84 -24.80
N LEU A 437 -7.45 -22.82 -24.00
CA LEU A 437 -8.44 -21.76 -23.76
C LEU A 437 -8.24 -20.67 -24.82
N ALA A 438 -9.30 -20.18 -25.41
CA ALA A 438 -9.23 -19.17 -26.43
C ALA A 438 -10.38 -18.17 -26.26
N GLY A 439 -10.12 -16.89 -26.50
CA GLY A 439 -11.16 -15.90 -26.39
C GLY A 439 -10.87 -14.62 -27.15
N TRP A 440 -11.94 -13.95 -27.55
CA TRP A 440 -11.89 -12.70 -28.29
C TRP A 440 -12.26 -11.51 -27.40
N SER A 441 -11.50 -10.42 -27.46
CA SER A 441 -11.79 -9.18 -26.74
C SER A 441 -11.94 -9.41 -25.23
N ALA A 442 -13.09 -9.08 -24.66
CA ALA A 442 -13.49 -9.46 -23.30
C ALA A 442 -13.32 -10.96 -22.99
N GLY A 443 -13.52 -11.86 -23.96
CA GLY A 443 -13.26 -13.28 -23.82
C GLY A 443 -11.77 -13.61 -23.71
N GLY A 444 -10.90 -12.86 -24.40
CA GLY A 444 -9.44 -12.98 -24.27
C GLY A 444 -8.95 -12.58 -22.89
N HIS A 445 -9.57 -11.55 -22.30
CA HIS A 445 -9.42 -11.21 -20.88
C HIS A 445 -9.86 -12.38 -19.97
N LEU A 446 -11.07 -12.91 -20.19
CA LEU A 446 -11.70 -13.91 -19.32
C LEU A 446 -10.92 -15.24 -19.27
N VAL A 447 -10.49 -15.77 -20.42
CA VAL A 447 -9.72 -17.03 -20.45
C VAL A 447 -8.38 -16.91 -19.74
N THR A 448 -7.76 -15.73 -19.77
CA THR A 448 -6.53 -15.46 -19.04
C THR A 448 -6.82 -15.30 -17.54
N GLN A 449 -7.84 -14.53 -17.15
CA GLN A 449 -8.20 -14.36 -15.74
C GLN A 449 -8.61 -15.67 -15.05
N ALA A 450 -9.27 -16.57 -15.78
CA ALA A 450 -9.67 -17.87 -15.24
C ALA A 450 -8.47 -18.70 -14.71
N LEU A 451 -7.26 -18.46 -15.23
CA LEU A 451 -6.04 -19.14 -14.79
C LEU A 451 -5.24 -18.38 -13.72
N MET A 452 -5.59 -17.12 -13.42
CA MET A 452 -4.88 -16.30 -12.43
C MET A 452 -5.24 -16.74 -11.01
N PRO A 453 -4.28 -16.78 -10.07
CA PRO A 453 -4.58 -17.03 -8.66
C PRO A 453 -5.35 -15.86 -8.02
N GLY A 454 -6.40 -16.14 -7.24
CA GLY A 454 -6.95 -15.18 -6.27
C GLY A 454 -7.89 -14.09 -6.79
N SER A 455 -8.52 -14.24 -7.96
CA SER A 455 -9.51 -13.25 -8.45
C SER A 455 -10.93 -13.39 -7.87
N GLY A 456 -11.08 -14.13 -6.77
CA GLY A 456 -12.35 -14.63 -6.23
C GLY A 456 -12.11 -16.02 -5.64
N GLN A 457 -13.10 -16.63 -4.99
CA GLN A 457 -13.01 -17.88 -4.22
C GLN A 457 -12.10 -18.95 -4.86
N GLU A 458 -11.40 -19.77 -4.04
CA GLU A 458 -10.75 -20.99 -4.54
C GLU A 458 -11.72 -21.72 -5.49
N LEU A 459 -11.19 -22.25 -6.62
CA LEU A 459 -11.99 -23.09 -7.53
C LEU A 459 -12.88 -24.02 -6.71
N PRO A 460 -14.20 -24.09 -7.00
CA PRO A 460 -15.17 -24.65 -6.08
C PRO A 460 -14.71 -26.01 -5.51
N ASP A 461 -14.77 -26.12 -4.18
CA ASP A 461 -14.52 -27.29 -3.31
C ASP A 461 -13.43 -28.28 -3.75
N ASN A 462 -12.29 -28.29 -3.05
CA ASN A 462 -11.30 -29.40 -3.08
C ASN A 462 -10.82 -29.81 -4.49
N THR A 463 -11.01 -28.94 -5.47
CA THR A 463 -10.61 -29.21 -6.84
C THR A 463 -9.10 -29.06 -6.92
N ASP A 464 -8.40 -30.19 -6.86
CA ASP A 464 -6.95 -30.24 -6.97
C ASP A 464 -6.53 -29.64 -8.32
N THR A 465 -6.11 -28.38 -8.31
CA THR A 465 -5.71 -27.64 -9.51
C THR A 465 -4.54 -28.29 -10.25
N SER A 466 -3.78 -29.19 -9.58
CA SER A 466 -2.77 -30.01 -10.24
C SER A 466 -3.38 -30.92 -11.32
N LEU A 467 -4.64 -31.30 -11.18
CA LEU A 467 -5.38 -32.12 -12.15
C LEU A 467 -5.57 -31.39 -13.48
N TYR A 468 -5.56 -30.05 -13.51
CA TYR A 468 -5.74 -29.26 -14.73
C TYR A 468 -4.44 -28.87 -15.39
N LYS A 469 -3.35 -28.76 -14.63
CA LYS A 469 -2.01 -28.44 -15.15
C LYS A 469 -1.51 -29.45 -16.18
N ASP A 470 -1.97 -30.70 -16.08
CA ASP A 470 -1.65 -31.77 -17.02
C ASP A 470 -2.50 -31.77 -18.30
N ILE A 471 -3.54 -30.93 -18.38
CA ILE A 471 -4.50 -30.95 -19.50
C ILE A 471 -4.56 -29.61 -20.21
N ILE A 472 -4.52 -28.50 -19.47
CA ILE A 472 -4.48 -27.15 -20.06
C ILE A 472 -3.08 -26.92 -20.62
N ARG A 473 -2.98 -26.77 -21.94
CA ARG A 473 -1.70 -26.67 -22.66
C ARG A 473 -1.40 -25.29 -23.19
N GLY A 474 -2.42 -24.45 -23.36
CA GLY A 474 -2.19 -23.07 -23.74
C GLY A 474 -3.41 -22.17 -23.69
N VAL A 475 -3.13 -20.89 -23.93
CA VAL A 475 -4.12 -19.82 -24.02
C VAL A 475 -3.90 -19.07 -25.34
N VAL A 476 -4.99 -18.77 -26.05
CA VAL A 476 -4.99 -17.93 -27.26
C VAL A 476 -5.88 -16.71 -27.02
N THR A 477 -5.31 -15.52 -27.09
CA THR A 477 -6.08 -14.27 -26.94
C THR A 477 -6.19 -13.58 -28.30
N VAL A 478 -7.40 -13.21 -28.68
CA VAL A 478 -7.70 -12.52 -29.95
C VAL A 478 -8.19 -11.11 -29.63
N SER A 479 -7.36 -10.11 -29.91
CA SER A 479 -7.60 -8.70 -29.55
C SER A 479 -8.07 -8.51 -28.10
N GLY A 480 -7.38 -9.15 -27.15
CA GLY A 480 -7.76 -9.10 -25.73
C GLY A 480 -7.47 -7.75 -25.06
N VAL A 481 -8.10 -7.52 -23.91
CA VAL A 481 -7.81 -6.39 -23.00
C VAL A 481 -7.18 -6.93 -21.71
N PHE A 482 -6.05 -6.37 -21.31
CA PHE A 482 -5.19 -6.91 -20.25
C PHE A 482 -4.93 -5.93 -19.09
N ASP A 483 -5.22 -4.64 -19.29
CA ASP A 483 -5.29 -3.60 -18.27
C ASP A 483 -6.67 -2.92 -18.34
N LEU A 484 -7.48 -3.12 -17.29
CA LEU A 484 -8.84 -2.61 -17.18
C LEU A 484 -8.91 -1.24 -16.51
N ARG A 485 -7.86 -0.77 -15.85
CA ARG A 485 -7.84 0.55 -15.18
C ARG A 485 -8.26 1.71 -16.09
N PRO A 486 -7.83 1.78 -17.38
CA PRO A 486 -8.26 2.84 -18.28
C PRO A 486 -9.79 2.87 -18.50
N LEU A 487 -10.43 1.70 -18.44
CA LEU A 487 -11.87 1.56 -18.68
C LEU A 487 -12.69 2.26 -17.61
N VAL A 488 -12.17 2.43 -16.38
CA VAL A 488 -12.88 3.08 -15.27
C VAL A 488 -13.46 4.44 -15.68
N ASN A 489 -12.75 5.14 -16.57
CA ASN A 489 -13.08 6.47 -17.07
C ASN A 489 -13.67 6.44 -18.49
N THR A 490 -14.32 5.35 -18.92
CA THR A 490 -14.99 5.26 -20.23
C THR A 490 -16.44 4.78 -20.11
N TYR A 491 -17.21 4.89 -21.20
CA TYR A 491 -18.59 4.42 -21.34
C TYR A 491 -18.74 2.93 -21.04
N VAL A 492 -17.68 2.16 -21.28
CA VAL A 492 -17.63 0.72 -21.00
C VAL A 492 -17.87 0.44 -19.51
N ASN A 493 -17.49 1.36 -18.62
CA ASN A 493 -17.67 1.16 -17.19
C ASN A 493 -19.11 1.39 -16.69
N ALA A 494 -19.99 1.97 -17.51
CA ALA A 494 -21.36 2.28 -17.10
C ALA A 494 -22.13 1.05 -16.56
N PRO A 495 -22.09 -0.14 -17.20
CA PRO A 495 -22.66 -1.36 -16.63
C PRO A 495 -21.73 -2.15 -15.71
N LEU A 496 -20.40 -1.98 -15.83
CA LEU A 496 -19.43 -2.80 -15.08
C LEU A 496 -19.22 -2.33 -13.64
N HIS A 497 -19.41 -1.04 -13.38
CA HIS A 497 -19.19 -0.41 -12.07
C HIS A 497 -17.80 -0.72 -11.46
N LEU A 498 -16.77 -0.80 -12.32
CA LEU A 498 -15.39 -0.96 -11.89
C LEU A 498 -14.93 0.27 -11.12
N THR A 499 -14.21 0.00 -10.04
CA THR A 499 -13.39 0.95 -9.31
C THR A 499 -11.93 0.77 -9.77
N GLU A 500 -11.06 1.75 -9.54
CA GLU A 500 -9.61 1.59 -9.79
C GLU A 500 -9.05 0.30 -9.15
N ARG A 501 -9.51 -0.01 -7.92
CA ARG A 501 -9.11 -1.22 -7.19
C ARG A 501 -9.59 -2.51 -7.86
N SER A 502 -10.87 -2.60 -8.24
CA SER A 502 -11.38 -3.81 -8.89
C SER A 502 -10.83 -3.96 -10.30
N ALA A 503 -10.69 -2.86 -11.04
CA ALA A 503 -10.05 -2.84 -12.36
C ALA A 503 -8.60 -3.34 -12.30
N TRP A 504 -7.79 -2.86 -11.35
CA TRP A 504 -6.42 -3.36 -11.17
C TRP A 504 -6.38 -4.85 -10.84
N LYS A 505 -7.21 -5.31 -9.88
CA LYS A 505 -7.27 -6.74 -9.50
C LYS A 505 -7.69 -7.64 -10.64
N LEU A 506 -8.62 -7.18 -11.47
CA LEU A 506 -9.15 -7.92 -12.61
C LEU A 506 -8.27 -7.76 -13.86
N SER A 507 -7.20 -6.97 -13.83
CA SER A 507 -6.29 -6.82 -14.98
C SER A 507 -5.29 -7.97 -15.06
N PRO A 508 -5.29 -8.80 -16.14
CA PRO A 508 -4.27 -9.82 -16.34
C PRO A 508 -2.82 -9.33 -16.20
N LEU A 509 -2.53 -8.10 -16.65
CA LEU A 509 -1.20 -7.49 -16.53
C LEU A 509 -0.71 -7.36 -15.08
N ALA A 510 -1.62 -7.18 -14.12
CA ALA A 510 -1.27 -7.06 -12.70
C ALA A 510 -0.86 -8.41 -12.05
N SER A 511 -1.13 -9.55 -12.70
CA SER A 511 -0.94 -10.89 -12.10
C SER A 511 -0.15 -11.87 -12.98
N VAL A 512 0.59 -11.37 -13.99
CA VAL A 512 1.35 -12.22 -14.93
C VAL A 512 2.44 -13.04 -14.22
N LYS A 513 3.05 -12.49 -13.16
CA LYS A 513 4.08 -13.19 -12.38
C LYS A 513 3.50 -14.41 -11.68
N GLU A 514 2.30 -14.29 -11.14
CA GLU A 514 1.54 -15.32 -10.48
C GLU A 514 1.11 -16.40 -11.48
N LEU A 515 0.67 -16.00 -12.69
CA LEU A 515 0.41 -16.92 -13.80
C LEU A 515 1.65 -17.75 -14.14
N GLY A 516 2.80 -17.09 -14.30
CA GLY A 516 4.09 -17.73 -14.57
C GLY A 516 4.46 -18.78 -13.54
N ARG A 517 4.36 -18.43 -12.25
CA ARG A 517 4.63 -19.35 -11.13
C ARG A 517 3.67 -20.54 -11.11
N ALA A 518 2.40 -20.32 -11.42
CA ALA A 518 1.38 -21.35 -11.32
C ALA A 518 1.40 -22.33 -12.51
N TRP A 519 1.71 -21.85 -13.72
CA TRP A 519 1.47 -22.59 -14.96
C TRP A 519 2.69 -22.83 -15.86
N SER A 520 3.89 -22.31 -15.53
CA SER A 520 5.05 -22.52 -16.39
C SER A 520 5.45 -24.01 -16.54
N PRO A 521 5.74 -24.51 -17.76
CA PRO A 521 5.65 -23.80 -19.04
C PRO A 521 4.27 -23.95 -19.71
N LEU A 522 3.44 -22.91 -19.64
CA LEU A 522 2.21 -22.76 -20.42
C LEU A 522 2.51 -22.03 -21.73
N SER A 523 1.89 -22.45 -22.82
CA SER A 523 2.01 -21.76 -24.12
C SER A 523 0.95 -20.67 -24.23
N ILE A 524 1.34 -19.47 -24.66
CA ILE A 524 0.42 -18.35 -24.84
C ILE A 524 0.60 -17.79 -26.25
N LEU A 525 -0.49 -17.65 -26.98
CA LEU A 525 -0.52 -16.94 -28.25
C LEU A 525 -1.36 -15.67 -28.07
N VAL A 526 -0.71 -14.53 -28.08
CA VAL A 526 -1.36 -13.21 -28.02
C VAL A 526 -1.50 -12.66 -29.42
N THR A 527 -2.71 -12.37 -29.84
CA THR A 527 -2.98 -11.86 -31.20
C THR A 527 -3.81 -10.60 -31.16
N VAL A 528 -3.60 -9.72 -32.13
CA VAL A 528 -4.34 -8.45 -32.28
C VAL A 528 -4.45 -8.08 -33.76
N GLY A 529 -5.53 -7.42 -34.16
CA GLY A 529 -5.69 -6.92 -35.52
C GLY A 529 -4.74 -5.76 -35.82
N GLN A 530 -4.19 -5.72 -37.03
CA GLN A 530 -3.37 -4.58 -37.48
C GLN A 530 -4.14 -3.24 -37.46
N HIS A 531 -5.45 -3.29 -37.75
CA HIS A 531 -6.36 -2.15 -37.75
C HIS A 531 -7.20 -2.05 -36.46
N ASP A 532 -6.73 -2.67 -35.37
CA ASP A 532 -7.27 -2.45 -34.04
C ASP A 532 -6.79 -1.11 -33.44
N SER A 533 -7.32 -0.72 -32.28
CA SER A 533 -6.86 0.52 -31.64
C SER A 533 -5.42 0.41 -31.13
N PRO A 534 -4.68 1.53 -31.05
CA PRO A 534 -3.37 1.58 -30.43
C PRO A 534 -3.34 0.98 -29.02
N GLU A 535 -4.35 1.21 -28.17
CA GLU A 535 -4.38 0.62 -26.83
C GLU A 535 -4.56 -0.91 -26.84
N PHE A 536 -5.40 -1.48 -27.71
CA PHE A 536 -5.51 -2.94 -27.82
C PHE A 536 -4.21 -3.58 -28.29
N LYS A 537 -3.51 -2.92 -29.22
CA LYS A 537 -2.17 -3.36 -29.67
C LYS A 537 -1.14 -3.26 -28.56
N ARG A 538 -1.05 -2.09 -27.90
CA ARG A 538 -0.08 -1.82 -26.82
C ARG A 538 -0.26 -2.83 -25.68
N GLN A 539 -1.49 -3.04 -25.22
CA GLN A 539 -1.76 -4.01 -24.15
C GLN A 539 -1.44 -5.45 -24.57
N SER A 540 -1.72 -5.82 -25.81
CA SER A 540 -1.40 -7.17 -26.34
C SER A 540 0.11 -7.40 -26.38
N GLU A 541 0.88 -6.42 -26.87
CA GLU A 541 2.33 -6.50 -26.90
C GLU A 541 2.92 -6.56 -25.47
N GLU A 542 2.50 -5.65 -24.59
CA GLU A 542 2.93 -5.59 -23.19
C GLU A 542 2.63 -6.89 -22.45
N PHE A 543 1.39 -7.42 -22.59
CA PHE A 543 1.00 -8.67 -21.96
C PHE A 543 1.85 -9.84 -22.44
N CYS A 544 2.15 -9.92 -23.74
CA CYS A 544 3.05 -10.95 -24.26
C CYS A 544 4.46 -10.83 -23.67
N GLN A 545 5.01 -9.61 -23.60
CA GLN A 545 6.34 -9.36 -23.05
C GLN A 545 6.41 -9.75 -21.56
N GLU A 546 5.42 -9.38 -20.76
CA GLU A 546 5.34 -9.76 -19.35
C GLU A 546 5.19 -11.28 -19.17
N CYS A 547 4.45 -11.96 -20.06
CA CYS A 547 4.35 -13.41 -20.04
C CYS A 547 5.72 -14.08 -20.29
N VAL A 548 6.50 -13.58 -21.25
CA VAL A 548 7.87 -14.07 -21.49
C VAL A 548 8.75 -13.84 -20.25
N LYS A 549 8.70 -12.64 -19.64
CA LYS A 549 9.45 -12.32 -18.42
C LYS A 549 9.07 -13.23 -17.24
N ALA A 550 7.80 -13.64 -17.16
CA ALA A 550 7.30 -14.56 -16.14
C ALA A 550 7.62 -16.05 -16.42
N GLY A 551 8.35 -16.36 -17.50
CA GLY A 551 8.77 -17.72 -17.84
C GLY A 551 7.71 -18.55 -18.57
N LEU A 552 6.72 -17.92 -19.18
CA LEU A 552 5.72 -18.56 -20.04
C LEU A 552 6.23 -18.60 -21.49
N LYS A 553 5.75 -19.58 -22.27
CA LYS A 553 6.06 -19.67 -23.71
C LYS A 553 5.08 -18.80 -24.49
N ALA A 554 5.30 -17.48 -24.46
CA ALA A 554 4.42 -16.52 -25.10
C ALA A 554 4.93 -16.07 -26.48
N GLU A 555 4.00 -15.91 -27.42
CA GLU A 555 4.25 -15.37 -28.75
C GLU A 555 3.21 -14.29 -29.08
N TYR A 556 3.66 -13.19 -29.68
CA TYR A 556 2.84 -12.10 -30.16
C TYR A 556 2.67 -12.18 -31.68
N LEU A 557 1.44 -12.00 -32.17
CA LEU A 557 1.12 -11.96 -33.60
C LEU A 557 0.14 -10.82 -33.91
N GLU A 558 0.62 -9.83 -34.66
CA GLU A 558 -0.25 -8.85 -35.31
C GLU A 558 -0.83 -9.45 -36.60
N VAL A 559 -2.15 -9.48 -36.72
CA VAL A 559 -2.86 -10.10 -37.85
C VAL A 559 -3.10 -9.05 -38.94
N GLU A 560 -2.44 -9.24 -40.07
CA GLU A 560 -2.42 -8.31 -41.20
C GLU A 560 -3.83 -8.03 -41.72
N LEU A 561 -4.10 -6.76 -42.06
CA LEU A 561 -5.36 -6.23 -42.58
C LEU A 561 -6.60 -6.37 -41.68
N ALA A 562 -6.52 -7.14 -40.60
CA ALA A 562 -7.66 -7.41 -39.74
C ALA A 562 -7.95 -6.24 -38.80
N ASP A 563 -9.23 -5.89 -38.65
CA ASP A 563 -9.71 -5.06 -37.54
C ASP A 563 -10.24 -5.94 -36.40
N HIS A 564 -10.68 -5.30 -35.31
CA HIS A 564 -11.17 -5.98 -34.10
C HIS A 564 -12.34 -6.96 -34.36
N PHE A 565 -13.03 -6.83 -35.50
CA PHE A 565 -14.21 -7.63 -35.86
C PHE A 565 -13.88 -8.64 -36.98
N SER A 566 -13.16 -8.22 -38.03
CA SER A 566 -12.82 -9.14 -39.13
C SER A 566 -11.88 -10.24 -38.67
N ILE A 567 -11.04 -9.97 -37.66
CA ILE A 567 -10.14 -10.97 -37.08
C ILE A 567 -10.89 -12.21 -36.57
N THR A 568 -12.15 -12.06 -36.14
CA THR A 568 -13.01 -13.17 -35.74
C THR A 568 -13.92 -13.66 -36.84
N GLU A 569 -14.48 -12.77 -37.68
CA GLU A 569 -15.25 -13.18 -38.86
C GLU A 569 -14.45 -14.12 -39.76
N ASP A 570 -13.16 -13.83 -39.97
CA ASP A 570 -12.28 -14.60 -40.83
C ASP A 570 -11.78 -15.93 -40.20
N LEU A 571 -12.04 -16.17 -38.91
CA LEU A 571 -11.76 -17.47 -38.29
C LEU A 571 -12.59 -18.61 -38.88
N SER A 572 -13.66 -18.31 -39.62
CA SER A 572 -14.42 -19.31 -40.37
C SER A 572 -13.73 -19.78 -41.65
N LYS A 573 -12.68 -19.07 -42.09
CA LYS A 573 -11.93 -19.38 -43.32
C LYS A 573 -10.70 -20.21 -42.97
N GLU A 574 -10.56 -21.36 -43.61
CA GLU A 574 -9.40 -22.22 -43.39
C GLU A 574 -8.10 -21.54 -43.78
N ASP A 575 -8.06 -20.84 -44.91
CA ASP A 575 -6.84 -20.20 -45.44
C ASP A 575 -6.44 -18.90 -44.74
N PHE A 576 -7.25 -18.43 -43.78
CA PHE A 576 -6.90 -17.27 -42.98
C PHE A 576 -5.70 -17.57 -42.06
N SER A 577 -4.77 -16.61 -41.99
CA SER A 577 -3.48 -16.79 -41.30
C SER A 577 -3.65 -17.12 -39.82
N LEU A 578 -4.59 -16.46 -39.13
CA LEU A 578 -4.87 -16.73 -37.73
C LEU A 578 -5.52 -18.11 -37.53
N THR A 579 -6.42 -18.53 -38.42
CA THR A 579 -7.03 -19.87 -38.37
C THR A 579 -5.96 -20.97 -38.47
N GLN A 580 -5.09 -20.88 -39.48
CA GLN A 580 -3.97 -21.82 -39.66
C GLN A 580 -3.05 -21.82 -38.45
N ARG A 581 -2.78 -20.64 -37.89
CA ARG A 581 -1.93 -20.51 -36.71
C ARG A 581 -2.56 -21.12 -35.47
N LEU A 582 -3.85 -20.90 -35.23
CA LEU A 582 -4.62 -21.51 -34.13
C LEU A 582 -4.59 -23.04 -34.23
N ILE A 583 -4.85 -23.59 -35.41
CA ILE A 583 -4.77 -25.04 -35.68
C ILE A 583 -3.37 -25.58 -35.39
N SER A 584 -2.32 -24.88 -35.86
CA SER A 584 -0.93 -25.26 -35.62
C SER A 584 -0.57 -25.24 -34.12
N PHE A 585 -1.03 -24.22 -33.40
CA PHE A 585 -0.83 -24.07 -31.95
C PHE A 585 -1.48 -25.22 -31.18
N LEU A 586 -2.72 -25.56 -31.51
CA LEU A 586 -3.46 -26.69 -30.92
C LEU A 586 -2.75 -28.03 -31.18
N LYS A 587 -2.33 -28.29 -32.42
CA LYS A 587 -1.60 -29.51 -32.78
C LYS A 587 -0.25 -29.62 -32.07
N THR A 588 0.46 -28.51 -31.92
CA THR A 588 1.74 -28.45 -31.18
C THR A 588 1.53 -28.79 -29.70
N CYS A 589 0.49 -28.23 -29.08
CA CYS A 589 0.12 -28.51 -27.71
C CYS A 589 -0.23 -30.00 -27.50
N ASP A 590 -0.98 -30.60 -28.42
CA ASP A 590 -1.34 -32.03 -28.37
C ASP A 590 -0.12 -32.96 -28.55
N HIS A 591 0.77 -32.65 -29.48
CA HIS A 591 1.95 -33.47 -29.76
C HIS A 591 2.98 -33.48 -28.61
N MET A 592 3.15 -32.36 -27.90
CA MET A 592 4.04 -32.30 -26.72
C MET A 592 3.62 -33.27 -25.60
N HIS A 593 2.37 -33.72 -25.56
CA HIS A 593 1.90 -34.70 -24.59
C HIS A 593 2.18 -36.14 -25.05
N LYS A 594 1.87 -36.46 -26.32
CA LYS A 594 2.05 -37.82 -26.88
C LYS A 594 3.51 -38.31 -26.81
N THR A 595 4.48 -37.40 -26.82
CA THR A 595 5.92 -37.71 -26.72
C THR A 595 6.42 -37.90 -25.28
N LYS A 596 5.65 -37.51 -24.25
CA LYS A 596 6.00 -37.69 -22.83
C LYS A 596 5.44 -38.97 -22.20
N LEU A 597 4.48 -39.64 -22.84
CA LEU A 597 3.98 -40.93 -22.38
C LEU A 597 4.99 -42.03 -22.76
N PRO A 598 5.46 -42.87 -21.82
CA PRO A 598 6.30 -44.01 -22.19
C PRO A 598 5.50 -44.91 -23.12
N THR A 599 6.06 -45.20 -24.30
CA THR A 599 5.56 -46.25 -25.18
C THR A 599 5.46 -47.53 -24.37
N LYS A 600 4.23 -47.95 -24.04
CA LYS A 600 3.98 -49.30 -23.55
C LYS A 600 4.29 -50.24 -24.70
N ALA A 601 5.45 -50.87 -24.63
CA ALA A 601 5.83 -52.03 -25.45
C ALA A 601 5.14 -53.29 -24.93
#